data_AF-A0A3B0ZXE1-F1
#
_entry.id   AF-A0A3B0ZXE1-F1
#
_cell.length_a   1.000
_cell.length_b   1.000
_cell.length_c   1.000
_cell.angle_alpha   90.00
_cell.angle_beta   90.00
_cell.angle_gamma   90.00
#
_symmetry.space_group_name_H-M   'P 1'
#
loop_
_entity.id
_entity.type
_entity.pdbx_description
1 polymer ?
#
loop_
_entity_poly.entity_id
_entity_poly.type
_entity_poly.pdbx_seq_one_letter_code
_entity_poly.pdbx_strand_id
1 'polypeptide(L)'
;MTIEIKNEEVTNAMYAGTFLMSELSSLVDNEYICFDINSEISVSDGNVYRFKFESDKAKRKISISYNPPSFENDLHCFIINIESFEGERIYLDDLINEHNLFNDIDYLDLDTYVGNTQQKIKSFVIFLDKIFNENFRDIISGKSWEHVAFDWQGYK
;
A
#
# COMPACT_ATOMS: atom_id res chain seq x y z
N MET A 1 23.69 -26.59 8.53
CA MET A 1 23.21 -26.31 7.16
C MET A 1 21.98 -25.43 7.29
N THR A 2 22.15 -24.13 7.56
CA THR A 2 21.03 -23.22 7.89
C THR A 2 21.46 -21.74 7.85
N ILE A 3 22.05 -21.27 6.73
CA ILE A 3 22.42 -19.84 6.58
C ILE A 3 22.02 -19.29 5.19
N GLU A 4 21.91 -20.12 4.16
CA GLU A 4 21.63 -19.65 2.79
C GLU A 4 20.17 -19.22 2.55
N ILE A 5 19.19 -19.87 3.19
CA ILE A 5 17.75 -19.59 2.95
C ILE A 5 17.37 -18.16 3.37
N LYS A 6 17.87 -17.68 4.53
CA LYS A 6 17.61 -16.30 4.99
C LYS A 6 18.18 -15.24 4.05
N ASN A 7 19.22 -15.55 3.29
CA ASN A 7 19.87 -14.58 2.41
C ASN A 7 19.08 -14.39 1.09
N GLU A 8 18.50 -15.47 0.55
CA GLU A 8 17.70 -15.42 -0.66
C GLU A 8 16.35 -14.72 -0.44
N GLU A 9 15.70 -14.94 0.71
CA GLU A 9 14.45 -14.28 1.08
C GLU A 9 14.62 -12.76 1.29
N VAL A 10 15.65 -12.36 2.03
CA VAL A 10 15.98 -10.94 2.23
C VAL A 10 16.32 -10.28 0.89
N THR A 11 17.05 -10.98 0.02
CA THR A 11 17.39 -10.49 -1.32
C THR A 11 16.13 -10.32 -2.18
N ASN A 12 15.24 -11.31 -2.21
CA ASN A 12 13.97 -11.25 -2.95
C ASN A 12 13.04 -10.16 -2.42
N ALA A 13 12.99 -9.98 -1.11
CA ALA A 13 12.19 -8.96 -0.46
C ALA A 13 12.75 -7.54 -0.72
N MET A 14 14.06 -7.36 -0.72
CA MET A 14 14.71 -6.11 -1.13
C MET A 14 14.50 -5.80 -2.62
N TYR A 15 14.56 -6.80 -3.49
CA TYR A 15 14.23 -6.64 -4.92
C TYR A 15 12.76 -6.27 -5.12
N ALA A 16 11.84 -6.93 -4.42
CA ALA A 16 10.41 -6.61 -4.45
C ALA A 16 10.16 -5.18 -3.96
N GLY A 17 10.77 -4.75 -2.85
CA GLY A 17 10.65 -3.39 -2.33
C GLY A 17 11.23 -2.33 -3.26
N THR A 18 12.40 -2.58 -3.87
CA THR A 18 13.02 -1.64 -4.82
C THR A 18 12.18 -1.51 -6.10
N PHE A 19 11.68 -2.64 -6.61
CA PHE A 19 10.82 -2.68 -7.78
C PHE A 19 9.49 -1.96 -7.52
N LEU A 20 8.85 -2.28 -6.39
CA LEU A 20 7.64 -1.61 -5.93
C LEU A 20 7.84 -0.10 -5.80
N MET A 21 8.95 0.36 -5.23
CA MET A 21 9.26 1.79 -5.14
C MET A 21 9.33 2.47 -6.52
N SER A 22 9.95 1.81 -7.50
CA SER A 22 10.02 2.31 -8.88
C SER A 22 8.63 2.44 -9.50
N GLU A 23 7.78 1.44 -9.32
CA GLU A 23 6.43 1.42 -9.88
C GLU A 23 5.50 2.41 -9.13
N LEU A 24 5.60 2.50 -7.81
CA LEU A 24 4.84 3.47 -7.00
C LEU A 24 5.21 4.91 -7.34
N SER A 25 6.49 5.18 -7.61
CA SER A 25 6.92 6.52 -8.05
C SER A 25 6.31 6.96 -9.38
N SER A 26 5.76 6.01 -10.17
CA SER A 26 5.05 6.31 -11.41
C SER A 26 3.55 6.59 -11.22
N LEU A 27 2.96 6.13 -10.11
CA LEU A 27 1.54 6.35 -9.76
C LEU A 27 1.26 7.76 -9.27
N VAL A 28 2.25 8.34 -8.61
CA VAL A 28 2.19 9.67 -8.04
C VAL A 28 2.75 10.65 -9.06
N ASP A 29 1.89 11.53 -9.58
CA ASP A 29 2.31 12.68 -10.41
C ASP A 29 3.42 13.46 -9.67
N ASN A 30 4.15 14.34 -10.38
CA ASN A 30 5.24 15.19 -9.84
C ASN A 30 4.87 16.02 -8.57
N GLU A 31 3.62 15.95 -8.12
CA GLU A 31 3.07 16.63 -6.95
C GLU A 31 3.28 15.88 -5.64
N TYR A 32 3.64 14.59 -5.69
CA TYR A 32 3.92 13.76 -4.52
C TYR A 32 5.40 13.38 -4.49
N ILE A 33 6.02 13.60 -3.34
CA ILE A 33 7.43 13.33 -3.10
C ILE A 33 7.52 12.17 -2.12
N CYS A 34 8.27 11.13 -2.48
CA CYS A 34 8.65 10.12 -1.50
C CYS A 34 9.65 10.73 -0.51
N PHE A 35 9.25 10.83 0.76
CA PHE A 35 10.04 11.50 1.79
C PHE A 35 10.63 10.55 2.83
N ASP A 36 10.10 9.33 2.93
CA ASP A 36 10.59 8.32 3.87
C ASP A 36 10.40 6.90 3.28
N ILE A 37 11.46 6.09 3.39
CA ILE A 37 11.45 4.67 3.05
C ILE A 37 12.13 3.96 4.20
N ASN A 38 11.43 3.02 4.83
CA ASN A 38 12.01 2.22 5.90
C ASN A 38 11.66 0.73 5.72
N SER A 39 12.58 -0.13 6.13
CA SER A 39 12.38 -1.56 6.25
C SER A 39 12.44 -1.91 7.73
N GLU A 40 11.34 -2.36 8.31
CA GLU A 40 11.29 -2.87 9.67
C GLU A 40 11.35 -4.40 9.63
N ILE A 41 12.42 -4.97 10.19
CA ILE A 41 12.53 -6.42 10.41
C ILE A 41 11.98 -6.68 11.81
N SER A 42 10.74 -7.18 11.90
CA SER A 42 10.22 -7.66 13.17
C SER A 42 10.66 -9.11 13.37
N VAL A 43 10.94 -9.48 14.62
CA VAL A 43 11.38 -10.85 14.96
C VAL A 43 10.23 -11.87 14.82
N SER A 44 8.99 -11.39 14.69
CA SER A 44 7.74 -12.17 14.67
C SER A 44 7.01 -12.19 13.33
N ASP A 45 7.08 -11.14 12.51
CA ASP A 45 6.20 -10.94 11.34
C ASP A 45 6.97 -10.72 10.03
N GLY A 46 8.28 -10.99 10.01
CA GLY A 46 9.12 -10.80 8.83
C GLY A 46 9.47 -9.35 8.52
N ASN A 47 9.91 -9.11 7.27
CA ASN A 47 10.37 -7.82 6.78
C ASN A 47 9.19 -6.98 6.28
N VAL A 48 8.79 -5.91 6.97
CA VAL A 48 7.78 -4.98 6.43
C VAL A 48 8.48 -3.83 5.72
N TYR A 49 8.11 -3.57 4.47
CA TYR A 49 8.60 -2.41 3.71
C TYR A 49 7.56 -1.32 3.73
N ARG A 50 7.92 -0.12 4.21
CA ARG A 50 7.01 1.03 4.22
C ARG A 50 7.55 2.14 3.35
N PHE A 51 6.67 2.63 2.48
CA PHE A 51 6.92 3.73 1.56
C PHE A 51 5.98 4.88 1.92
N LYS A 52 6.53 6.06 2.18
CA LYS A 52 5.74 7.24 2.51
C LYS A 52 5.93 8.34 1.48
N PHE A 53 4.81 8.80 0.95
CA PHE A 53 4.69 9.86 -0.02
C PHE A 53 3.97 11.04 0.61
N GLU A 54 4.41 12.26 0.30
CA GLU A 54 3.81 13.50 0.80
C GLU A 54 3.60 14.47 -0.35
N SER A 55 2.45 15.14 -0.36
CA SER A 55 2.18 16.24 -1.27
C SER A 55 1.79 17.48 -0.48
N ASP A 56 2.62 18.52 -0.57
CA ASP A 56 2.34 19.83 0.00
C ASP A 56 1.14 20.51 -0.65
N LYS A 57 0.89 20.21 -1.94
CA LYS A 57 -0.21 20.78 -2.71
C LYS A 57 -1.55 20.12 -2.33
N ALA A 58 -1.57 18.79 -2.25
CA ALA A 58 -2.76 18.05 -1.83
C ALA A 58 -2.98 18.12 -0.31
N LYS A 59 -1.96 18.48 0.49
CA LYS A 59 -1.99 18.39 1.96
C LYS A 59 -2.33 16.97 2.43
N ARG A 60 -1.66 15.99 1.81
CA ARG A 60 -1.86 14.56 2.04
C ARG A 60 -0.54 13.82 2.18
N LYS A 61 -0.57 12.76 2.98
CA LYS A 61 0.46 11.73 3.05
C LYS A 61 -0.17 10.39 2.66
N ILE A 62 0.57 9.60 1.90
CA ILE A 62 0.17 8.23 1.53
C ILE A 62 1.25 7.31 2.07
N SER A 63 0.87 6.33 2.89
CA SER A 63 1.77 5.27 3.33
C SER A 63 1.33 3.94 2.73
N ILE A 64 2.26 3.26 2.08
CA ILE A 64 2.07 1.93 1.51
C ILE A 64 3.01 0.99 2.24
N SER A 65 2.45 -0.01 2.91
CA SER A 65 3.19 -1.07 3.57
C SER A 65 3.04 -2.37 2.78
N TYR A 66 4.15 -3.00 2.48
CA TYR A 66 4.21 -4.30 1.82
C TYR A 66 4.73 -5.35 2.80
N ASN A 67 3.93 -6.40 2.98
CA ASN A 67 4.27 -7.58 3.74
C ASN A 67 4.66 -8.70 2.75
N PRO A 68 5.96 -9.00 2.57
CA PRO A 68 6.39 -10.12 1.76
C PRO A 68 5.99 -11.44 2.42
N PRO A 69 5.88 -12.53 1.63
CA PRO A 69 5.60 -13.84 2.18
C PRO A 69 6.74 -14.23 3.14
N SER A 70 6.40 -14.77 4.31
CA SER A 70 7.36 -15.26 5.29
C SER A 70 7.07 -16.72 5.65
N PHE A 71 8.08 -17.45 6.13
CA PHE A 71 7.91 -18.85 6.56
C PHE A 71 6.90 -19.04 7.71
N GLU A 72 6.64 -18.00 8.51
CA GLU A 72 5.81 -18.06 9.71
C GLU A 72 4.45 -17.35 9.55
N ASN A 73 4.30 -16.54 8.50
CA ASN A 73 3.11 -15.73 8.27
C ASN A 73 2.75 -15.71 6.78
N ASP A 74 1.56 -16.24 6.46
CA ASP A 74 0.99 -16.32 5.11
C ASP A 74 0.37 -15.00 4.64
N LEU A 75 0.41 -13.92 5.44
CA LEU A 75 -0.11 -12.61 5.06
C LEU A 75 0.79 -11.91 4.05
N HIS A 76 0.55 -12.21 2.77
CA HIS A 76 1.18 -11.58 1.62
C HIS A 76 0.35 -10.40 1.10
N CYS A 77 0.30 -9.30 1.84
CA CYS A 77 -0.65 -8.22 1.58
C CYS A 77 -0.02 -6.81 1.50
N PHE A 78 -0.82 -5.89 0.99
CA PHE A 78 -0.57 -4.46 1.01
C PHE A 78 -1.50 -3.76 1.99
N ILE A 79 -0.94 -2.84 2.77
CA ILE A 79 -1.71 -1.93 3.62
C ILE A 79 -1.46 -0.51 3.14
N ILE A 80 -2.51 0.16 2.69
CA ILE A 80 -2.43 1.54 2.20
C ILE A 80 -3.26 2.40 3.13
N ASN A 81 -2.65 3.48 3.63
CA ASN A 81 -3.35 4.51 4.36
C ASN A 81 -3.07 5.89 3.78
N ILE A 82 -4.11 6.72 3.80
CA ILE A 82 -4.08 8.10 3.35
C ILE A 82 -4.33 8.96 4.59
N GLU A 83 -3.43 9.92 4.83
CA GLU A 83 -3.44 10.76 6.02
C GLU A 83 -3.49 12.25 5.62
N SER A 84 -4.36 13.03 6.26
CA SER A 84 -4.37 14.49 6.14
C SER A 84 -3.22 15.10 6.95
N PHE A 85 -2.87 16.36 6.69
CA PHE A 85 -1.84 17.05 7.50
C PHE A 85 -2.30 17.31 8.94
N GLU A 86 -3.60 17.21 9.20
CA GLU A 86 -4.21 17.32 10.52
C GLU A 86 -4.16 16.00 11.31
N GLY A 87 -3.71 14.91 10.66
CA GLY A 87 -3.52 13.59 11.26
C GLY A 87 -4.70 12.64 11.12
N GLU A 88 -5.76 13.04 10.40
CA GLU A 88 -6.88 12.16 10.10
C GLU A 88 -6.46 11.10 9.07
N ARG A 89 -6.82 9.83 9.30
CA ARG A 89 -6.35 8.69 8.52
C ARG A 89 -7.48 7.78 8.08
N ILE A 90 -7.37 7.27 6.86
CA ILE A 90 -8.20 6.17 6.34
C ILE A 90 -7.37 5.11 5.67
N TYR A 91 -7.87 3.88 5.72
CA TYR A 91 -7.31 2.76 5.01
C TYR A 91 -8.01 2.61 3.66
N LEU A 92 -7.24 2.26 2.63
CA LEU A 92 -7.80 2.06 1.29
C LEU A 92 -8.83 0.92 1.26
N ASP A 93 -8.62 -0.12 2.07
CA ASP A 93 -9.57 -1.23 2.21
C ASP A 93 -10.93 -0.75 2.71
N ASP A 94 -10.95 0.09 3.74
CA ASP A 94 -12.18 0.70 4.27
C ASP A 94 -12.93 1.49 3.18
N LEU A 95 -12.21 2.29 2.38
CA LEU A 95 -12.78 3.03 1.26
C LEU A 95 -13.37 2.11 0.18
N ILE A 96 -12.66 1.03 -0.17
CA ILE A 96 -13.12 0.07 -1.17
C ILE A 96 -14.42 -0.61 -0.71
N ASN A 97 -14.44 -1.05 0.55
CA ASN A 97 -15.57 -1.78 1.16
C ASN A 97 -16.79 -0.87 1.31
N GLU A 98 -16.62 0.36 1.79
CA GLU A 98 -17.72 1.33 1.93
C GLU A 98 -18.38 1.65 0.58
N HIS A 99 -17.57 1.88 -0.44
CA HIS A 99 -18.06 2.18 -1.79
C HIS A 99 -18.51 0.93 -2.57
N ASN A 100 -18.42 -0.27 -1.98
CA ASN A 100 -18.73 -1.56 -2.61
C ASN A 100 -18.10 -1.69 -4.01
N LEU A 101 -16.84 -1.26 -4.15
CA LEU A 101 -16.17 -1.21 -5.46
C LEU A 101 -15.87 -2.62 -5.99
N PHE A 102 -15.61 -3.55 -5.08
CA PHE A 102 -15.24 -4.93 -5.39
C PHE A 102 -15.87 -5.86 -4.36
N ASN A 103 -16.65 -6.86 -4.81
CA ASN A 103 -17.43 -7.71 -3.91
C ASN A 103 -16.85 -9.12 -3.69
N ASP A 104 -15.89 -9.57 -4.52
CA ASP A 104 -15.52 -10.99 -4.58
C ASP A 104 -14.00 -11.26 -4.57
N ILE A 105 -13.17 -10.22 -4.56
CA ILE A 105 -11.72 -10.36 -4.71
C ILE A 105 -11.01 -9.40 -3.75
N ASP A 106 -10.14 -9.92 -2.90
CA ASP A 106 -9.21 -9.12 -2.10
C ASP A 106 -8.04 -8.68 -3.00
N TYR A 107 -8.11 -7.46 -3.51
CA TYR A 107 -7.09 -6.88 -4.37
C TYR A 107 -5.83 -6.40 -3.61
N LEU A 108 -5.89 -6.36 -2.28
CA LEU A 108 -4.75 -6.01 -1.43
C LEU A 108 -3.93 -7.24 -1.04
N ASP A 109 -4.51 -8.43 -1.13
CA ASP A 109 -3.79 -9.70 -1.15
C ASP A 109 -3.04 -9.88 -2.48
N LEU A 110 -1.71 -10.07 -2.41
CA LEU A 110 -0.88 -10.23 -3.58
C LEU A 110 -1.04 -11.63 -4.22
N ASP A 111 -1.58 -12.61 -3.50
CA ASP A 111 -1.85 -13.96 -4.01
C ASP A 111 -3.09 -14.07 -4.89
N THR A 112 -3.94 -13.04 -4.88
CA THR A 112 -4.99 -12.83 -5.88
C THR A 112 -4.43 -12.68 -7.30
N TYR A 113 -3.22 -12.15 -7.45
CA TYR A 113 -2.61 -11.87 -8.74
C TYR A 113 -1.85 -13.08 -9.28
N VAL A 114 -1.95 -13.31 -10.59
CA VAL A 114 -1.27 -14.42 -11.26
C VAL A 114 0.15 -14.01 -11.68
N GLY A 115 1.12 -14.91 -11.48
CA GLY A 115 2.49 -14.76 -11.98
C GLY A 115 3.54 -14.75 -10.88
N ASN A 116 4.76 -14.35 -11.25
CA ASN A 116 5.85 -14.16 -10.30
C ASN A 116 5.70 -12.83 -9.52
N THR A 117 6.50 -12.63 -8.46
CA THR A 117 6.43 -11.44 -7.59
C THR A 117 6.44 -10.11 -8.36
N GLN A 118 7.27 -9.97 -9.39
CA GLN A 118 7.31 -8.73 -10.19
C GLN A 118 6.01 -8.51 -10.97
N GLN A 119 5.45 -9.57 -11.57
CA GLN A 119 4.18 -9.50 -12.30
C GLN A 119 3.01 -9.18 -11.35
N LYS A 120 3.02 -9.77 -10.15
CA LYS A 120 2.04 -9.49 -9.11
C LYS A 120 2.11 -8.02 -8.66
N ILE A 121 3.31 -7.50 -8.35
CA ILE A 121 3.53 -6.09 -8.00
C ILE A 121 3.05 -5.15 -9.12
N LYS A 122 3.38 -5.43 -10.38
CA LYS A 122 2.90 -4.62 -11.52
C LYS A 122 1.37 -4.60 -11.58
N SER A 123 0.74 -5.74 -11.38
CA SER A 123 -0.72 -5.85 -11.43
C SER A 123 -1.37 -5.08 -10.28
N PHE A 124 -0.79 -5.14 -9.08
CA PHE A 124 -1.21 -4.34 -7.93
C PHE A 124 -1.05 -2.83 -8.19
N VAL A 125 0.07 -2.40 -8.78
CA VAL A 125 0.30 -0.98 -9.12
C VAL A 125 -0.73 -0.50 -10.14
N ILE A 126 -1.03 -1.29 -11.18
CA ILE A 126 -2.08 -0.97 -12.16
C ILE A 126 -3.45 -0.83 -11.48
N PHE A 127 -3.76 -1.73 -10.54
CA PHE A 127 -4.97 -1.64 -9.74
C PHE A 127 -5.01 -0.34 -8.92
N LEU A 128 -3.91 0.01 -8.25
CA LEU A 128 -3.82 1.20 -7.44
C LEU A 128 -3.96 2.49 -8.28
N ASP A 129 -3.38 2.50 -9.49
CA ASP A 129 -3.52 3.61 -10.46
C ASP A 129 -4.98 3.85 -10.81
N LYS A 130 -5.66 2.76 -11.15
CA LYS A 130 -7.06 2.78 -11.52
C LYS A 130 -7.90 3.32 -10.37
N ILE A 131 -7.70 2.80 -9.17
CA ILE A 131 -8.48 3.21 -8.00
C ILE A 131 -8.23 4.67 -7.63
N PHE A 132 -6.98 5.12 -7.67
CA PHE A 132 -6.64 6.52 -7.41
C PHE A 132 -7.18 7.46 -8.47
N ASN A 133 -7.20 7.08 -9.74
CA ASN A 133 -7.64 7.98 -10.81
C ASN A 133 -9.15 7.94 -11.10
N GLU A 134 -9.80 6.79 -10.96
CA GLU A 134 -11.21 6.61 -11.31
C GLU A 134 -12.15 6.77 -10.12
N ASN A 135 -11.74 6.35 -8.91
CA ASN A 135 -12.64 6.26 -7.76
C ASN A 135 -12.31 7.28 -6.66
N PHE A 136 -11.02 7.45 -6.32
CA PHE A 136 -10.60 8.24 -5.16
C PHE A 136 -9.76 9.47 -5.51
N ARG A 137 -9.79 9.91 -6.77
CA ARG A 137 -8.99 11.04 -7.25
C ARG A 137 -9.19 12.31 -6.43
N ASP A 138 -10.43 12.56 -6.02
CA ASP A 138 -10.78 13.73 -5.22
C ASP A 138 -10.16 13.66 -3.82
N ILE A 139 -10.14 12.48 -3.18
CA ILE A 139 -9.51 12.25 -1.87
C ILE A 139 -7.99 12.44 -1.98
N ILE A 140 -7.38 11.81 -2.99
CA ILE A 140 -5.93 11.87 -3.25
C ILE A 140 -5.49 13.30 -3.64
N SER A 141 -6.32 14.07 -4.32
CA SER A 141 -6.00 15.45 -4.70
C SER A 141 -6.27 16.49 -3.60
N GLY A 142 -6.63 16.05 -2.39
CA GLY A 142 -6.80 16.94 -1.24
C GLY A 142 -8.19 17.54 -1.10
N LYS A 143 -9.20 17.06 -1.83
CA LYS A 143 -10.59 17.43 -1.51
C LYS A 143 -11.02 16.78 -0.20
N SER A 144 -11.90 17.47 0.50
CA SER A 144 -12.34 17.12 1.85
C SER A 144 -13.34 15.97 1.84
N TRP A 145 -12.82 14.78 2.07
CA TRP A 145 -13.49 13.72 2.83
C TRP A 145 -13.69 14.10 4.32
N GLU A 146 -12.87 15.04 4.82
CA GLU A 146 -12.82 15.63 6.17
C GLU A 146 -14.11 16.40 6.59
N HIS A 147 -15.04 16.61 5.65
CA HIS A 147 -16.34 17.25 5.89
C HIS A 147 -17.54 16.36 5.56
N VAL A 148 -17.28 15.14 5.09
CA VAL A 148 -18.29 14.10 5.04
C VAL A 148 -18.31 13.51 6.44
N ALA A 149 -19.47 13.55 7.10
CA ALA A 149 -19.66 12.88 8.39
C ALA A 149 -19.52 11.37 8.15
N PHE A 150 -18.29 10.86 8.23
CA PHE A 150 -18.02 9.43 8.23
C PHE A 150 -18.59 8.88 9.55
N ASP A 151 -19.61 8.04 9.45
CA ASP A 151 -20.30 7.49 10.61
C ASP A 151 -19.47 6.36 11.23
N TRP A 152 -18.55 6.74 12.12
CA TRP A 152 -17.75 5.81 12.93
C TRP A 152 -18.59 4.88 13.82
N GLN A 153 -19.92 5.06 13.93
CA GLN A 153 -20.76 4.24 14.81
C GLN A 153 -20.92 2.79 14.32
N GLY A 154 -20.56 2.48 13.07
CA GLY A 154 -20.55 1.12 12.53
C GLY A 154 -19.29 0.30 12.86
N TYR A 155 -18.23 0.95 13.37
CA TYR A 155 -16.96 0.30 13.71
C TYR A 155 -16.98 -0.17 15.18
N LYS A 156 -17.33 -1.45 15.40
CA LYS A 156 -17.13 -2.13 16.69
C LYS A 156 -16.52 -3.51 16.49
#